data_AF-X1L8F3-F1
#
_entry.id   AF-X1L8F3-F1
#
_cell.length_a   1.000
_cell.length_b   1.000
_cell.length_c   1.000
_cell.angle_alpha   90.00
_cell.angle_beta   90.00
_cell.angle_gamma   90.00
#
_symmetry.space_group_name_H-M   'P 1'
#
loop_
_entity.id
_entity.type
_entity.pdbx_description
1 polymer ?
#
loop_
_entity_poly.entity_id
_entity_poly.type
_entity_poly.pdbx_seq_one_letter_code
_entity_poly.pdbx_strand_id
1 'polypeptide(L)'
;DNIIFWRGIEYNQTQGNEFIWQGPDGTEIFAVHLPKYGYCNAMSLPEDVIQAYKLIKEEQEIFHPVILNHNKQKEGQERILRFINAHFGVITEFDTFIYLSQLNQAEATKFGVEHWRARKYKTAGTLYWQYNDSWPVFSWSSVDYFKRPKALYYYTKKFYANILPFVDYKLSEQALEVMVINDIHEEKIVEVLLEIWNITGEKIWEKKYEKIQIPRDFVSTIDILKIQDLPINTPSNTVIYIIVESNEGKFDNYFLFDNFRDIQLSDPELSYTRDGNNLIFRCKRPAFGVFIDLGEEFILSDNFFTLVPSVSKRV
;
A
#
# COMPACT_ATOMS: atom_id res chain seq x y z
N ASP A 1 21.12 -8.34 19.40
CA ASP A 1 21.81 -8.85 18.20
C ASP A 1 21.28 -10.21 17.80
N ASN A 2 20.89 -10.28 16.53
CA ASN A 2 20.53 -11.46 15.73
C ASN A 2 19.04 -11.81 15.59
N ILE A 3 18.65 -11.82 14.31
CA ILE A 3 17.41 -12.24 13.67
C ILE A 3 17.59 -13.68 13.17
N ILE A 4 16.58 -14.54 13.34
CA ILE A 4 16.41 -15.78 12.53
C ILE A 4 14.90 -16.03 12.29
N PHE A 5 14.54 -16.35 11.04
CA PHE A 5 13.21 -16.76 10.57
C PHE A 5 13.05 -18.30 10.53
N TRP A 6 11.85 -18.86 10.78
CA TRP A 6 11.08 -19.75 9.86
C TRP A 6 9.90 -20.54 10.53
N ARG A 7 9.05 -21.10 9.64
CA ARG A 7 7.71 -21.74 9.69
C ARG A 7 7.27 -22.55 10.91
N GLY A 8 5.96 -22.43 11.18
CA GLY A 8 5.12 -23.50 11.69
C GLY A 8 4.23 -23.01 12.81
N ILE A 9 2.98 -22.64 12.51
CA ILE A 9 1.97 -22.44 13.55
C ILE A 9 0.78 -23.32 13.23
N GLU A 10 0.45 -24.18 14.18
CA GLU A 10 -0.76 -24.98 14.17
C GLU A 10 -1.98 -24.07 14.41
N TYR A 11 -3.06 -24.30 13.67
CA TYR A 11 -4.29 -23.50 13.61
C TYR A 11 -4.96 -23.24 14.98
N ASN A 12 -4.62 -24.03 15.99
CA ASN A 12 -5.14 -23.99 17.35
C ASN A 12 -4.46 -22.95 18.25
N GLN A 13 -3.33 -22.35 17.83
CA GLN A 13 -2.62 -21.32 18.62
C GLN A 13 -2.92 -19.88 18.20
N THR A 14 -3.82 -19.70 17.23
CA THR A 14 -4.16 -18.37 16.70
C THR A 14 -5.53 -17.96 17.21
N GLN A 15 -5.59 -17.03 18.17
CA GLN A 15 -6.82 -16.29 18.40
C GLN A 15 -7.00 -15.24 17.29
N GLY A 16 -7.23 -15.70 16.05
CA GLY A 16 -7.44 -14.84 14.87
C GLY A 16 -6.22 -14.64 13.96
N ASN A 17 -6.20 -13.51 13.27
CA ASN A 17 -5.21 -13.13 12.24
C ASN A 17 -3.85 -12.70 12.82
N GLU A 18 -3.72 -12.76 14.14
CA GLU A 18 -2.58 -12.28 14.91
C GLU A 18 -1.87 -13.50 15.48
N PHE A 19 -0.55 -13.51 15.35
CA PHE A 19 0.32 -14.57 15.83
C PHE A 19 1.30 -13.93 16.80
N ILE A 20 1.20 -14.33 18.07
CA ILE A 20 2.22 -14.03 19.07
C ILE A 20 3.26 -15.13 18.97
N TRP A 21 4.42 -14.80 18.43
CA TRP A 21 5.56 -15.69 18.40
C TRP A 21 6.42 -15.40 19.62
N GLN A 22 6.65 -16.38 20.47
CA GLN A 22 7.53 -16.22 21.62
C GLN A 22 8.86 -16.91 21.36
N GLY A 23 9.94 -16.14 21.43
CA GLY A 23 11.30 -16.61 21.29
C GLY A 23 11.71 -17.52 22.45
N PRO A 24 12.75 -18.35 22.26
CA PRO A 24 13.31 -19.21 23.33
C PRO A 24 13.83 -18.44 24.55
N ASP A 25 14.05 -17.13 24.40
CA ASP A 25 14.49 -16.18 25.43
C ASP A 25 13.31 -15.45 26.11
N GLY A 26 12.07 -15.79 25.73
CA GLY A 26 10.85 -15.16 26.22
C GLY A 26 10.39 -13.92 25.44
N THR A 27 11.12 -13.50 24.39
CA THR A 27 10.78 -12.31 23.59
C THR A 27 9.55 -12.57 22.73
N GLU A 28 8.50 -11.75 22.90
CA GLU A 28 7.27 -11.87 22.11
C GLU A 28 7.33 -10.97 20.86
N ILE A 29 7.29 -11.58 19.68
CA ILE A 29 7.11 -10.92 18.39
C ILE A 29 5.65 -11.02 17.99
N PHE A 30 5.05 -9.86 17.78
CA PHE A 30 3.70 -9.76 17.25
C PHE A 30 3.75 -9.78 15.72
N ALA A 31 3.38 -10.91 15.11
CA ALA A 31 3.28 -11.07 13.67
C ALA A 31 1.80 -11.11 13.28
N VAL A 32 1.37 -10.16 12.45
CA VAL A 32 0.00 -10.16 11.93
C VAL A 32 0.03 -10.71 10.52
N HIS A 33 -0.57 -11.89 10.36
CA HIS A 33 -1.01 -12.33 9.07
C HIS A 33 -2.22 -11.46 8.73
N LEU A 34 -2.34 -10.93 7.52
CA LEU A 34 -3.56 -10.23 7.11
C LEU A 34 -4.41 -11.11 6.17
N PRO A 35 -5.06 -12.17 6.68
CA PRO A 35 -5.98 -12.98 5.93
C PRO A 35 -7.07 -12.24 5.19
N LYS A 36 -7.42 -11.04 5.64
CA LYS A 36 -8.48 -10.25 5.03
C LYS A 36 -7.99 -9.43 3.83
N TYR A 37 -6.69 -9.39 3.54
CA TYR A 37 -6.15 -8.41 2.60
C TYR A 37 -5.03 -8.92 1.66
N GLY A 38 -4.45 -10.12 1.83
CA GLY A 38 -3.54 -10.70 0.82
C GLY A 38 -3.07 -12.15 1.10
N TYR A 39 -2.89 -12.97 0.05
CA TYR A 39 -2.58 -14.41 0.13
C TYR A 39 -1.85 -14.98 -1.12
N CYS A 40 -0.87 -15.91 -0.95
CA CYS A 40 -0.58 -17.17 -1.71
C CYS A 40 0.77 -17.93 -1.36
N ASN A 41 0.73 -19.16 -0.77
CA ASN A 41 1.91 -20.01 -0.38
C ASN A 41 2.52 -20.87 -1.52
N ALA A 42 3.79 -21.29 -1.40
CA ALA A 42 4.54 -22.11 -2.37
C ALA A 42 4.99 -23.52 -1.89
N MET A 43 4.83 -24.55 -2.75
CA MET A 43 5.60 -25.81 -2.78
C MET A 43 5.97 -26.22 -4.22
N SER A 44 7.18 -26.80 -4.36
CA SER A 44 7.91 -27.31 -5.54
C SER A 44 8.19 -26.34 -6.69
N LEU A 45 9.47 -26.30 -7.11
CA LEU A 45 10.05 -25.43 -8.13
C LEU A 45 10.11 -26.17 -9.49
N PRO A 46 9.95 -25.46 -10.64
CA PRO A 46 10.17 -26.03 -11.97
C PRO A 46 11.67 -26.19 -12.25
N GLU A 47 12.02 -27.23 -13.01
CA GLU A 47 13.40 -27.49 -13.41
C GLU A 47 13.90 -26.53 -14.52
N ASP A 48 12.98 -26.02 -15.36
CA ASP A 48 13.28 -25.03 -16.40
C ASP A 48 12.44 -23.76 -16.23
N VAL A 49 13.08 -22.71 -15.74
CA VAL A 49 12.45 -21.42 -15.44
C VAL A 49 12.14 -20.60 -16.71
N ILE A 50 12.96 -20.74 -17.77
CA ILE A 50 12.78 -19.98 -19.01
C ILE A 50 11.54 -20.51 -19.73
N GLN A 51 11.41 -21.84 -19.81
CA GLN A 51 10.25 -22.48 -20.39
C GLN A 51 8.97 -22.15 -19.59
N ALA A 52 9.04 -22.18 -18.26
CA ALA A 52 7.91 -21.81 -17.41
C ALA A 52 7.44 -20.36 -17.67
N TYR A 53 8.39 -19.43 -17.75
CA TYR A 53 8.07 -18.02 -18.04
C TYR A 53 7.49 -17.80 -19.43
N LYS A 54 7.98 -18.53 -20.44
CA LYS A 54 7.42 -18.48 -21.79
C LYS A 54 5.95 -18.94 -21.81
N LEU A 55 5.65 -20.06 -21.14
CA LEU A 55 4.29 -20.58 -21.05
C LEU A 55 3.35 -19.60 -20.34
N ILE A 56 3.80 -18.93 -19.27
CA ILE A 56 3.00 -17.89 -18.60
C ILE A 56 2.66 -16.74 -19.57
N LYS A 57 3.59 -16.34 -20.44
CA LYS A 57 3.36 -15.27 -21.42
C LYS A 57 2.39 -15.66 -22.53
N GLU A 58 2.40 -16.92 -22.93
CA GLU A 58 1.50 -17.44 -23.98
C GLU A 58 0.08 -17.65 -23.45
N GLU A 59 -0.07 -17.89 -22.14
CA GLU A 59 -1.34 -18.29 -21.53
C GLU A 59 -1.88 -17.21 -20.57
N GLN A 60 -2.63 -16.24 -21.11
CA GLN A 60 -3.14 -15.08 -20.38
C GLN A 60 -4.63 -15.20 -20.00
N GLU A 61 -5.02 -16.31 -19.39
CA GLU A 61 -6.34 -16.46 -18.77
C GLU A 61 -6.23 -16.77 -17.28
N ILE A 62 -7.08 -16.15 -16.45
CA ILE A 62 -6.98 -16.21 -14.98
C ILE A 62 -6.99 -17.66 -14.45
N PHE A 63 -7.80 -18.53 -15.06
CA PHE A 63 -7.97 -19.92 -14.67
C PHE A 63 -7.31 -20.91 -15.65
N HIS A 64 -6.40 -20.47 -16.52
CA HIS A 64 -5.66 -21.39 -17.38
C HIS A 64 -4.86 -22.38 -16.52
N PRO A 65 -4.76 -23.68 -16.87
CA PRO A 65 -4.02 -24.66 -16.08
C PRO A 65 -2.56 -24.27 -15.83
N VAL A 66 -1.90 -23.61 -16.79
CA VAL A 66 -0.54 -23.07 -16.61
C VAL A 66 -0.54 -22.02 -15.49
N ILE A 67 -1.46 -21.06 -15.52
CA ILE A 67 -1.54 -19.98 -14.53
C ILE A 67 -1.90 -20.52 -13.15
N LEU A 68 -2.84 -21.46 -13.06
CA LEU A 68 -3.18 -22.16 -11.82
C LEU A 68 -2.00 -22.93 -11.26
N ASN A 69 -1.22 -23.61 -12.10
CA ASN A 69 -0.02 -24.33 -11.63
C ASN A 69 1.07 -23.40 -11.09
N HIS A 70 1.09 -22.13 -11.51
CA HIS A 70 1.98 -21.09 -10.97
C HIS A 70 1.40 -20.39 -9.74
N ASN A 71 0.31 -20.89 -9.16
CA ASN A 71 -0.18 -20.49 -7.86
C ASN A 71 -0.35 -21.73 -6.98
N LYS A 72 0.49 -21.87 -5.96
CA LYS A 72 0.49 -23.07 -5.11
C LYS A 72 -0.39 -22.93 -3.87
N GLN A 73 -1.07 -21.80 -3.74
CA GLN A 73 -2.11 -21.64 -2.74
C GLN A 73 -3.35 -22.41 -3.18
N LYS A 74 -3.89 -23.23 -2.26
CA LYS A 74 -5.21 -23.83 -2.48
C LYS A 74 -6.25 -22.73 -2.71
N GLU A 75 -6.95 -22.82 -3.84
CA GLU A 75 -7.93 -21.81 -4.29
C GLU A 75 -7.30 -20.40 -4.41
N GLY A 76 -6.05 -20.31 -4.88
CA GLY A 76 -5.27 -19.08 -4.90
C GLY A 76 -5.91 -17.98 -5.75
N GLN A 77 -6.30 -18.30 -6.98
CA GLN A 77 -6.91 -17.37 -7.93
C GLN A 77 -8.28 -16.89 -7.43
N GLU A 78 -9.08 -17.82 -6.90
CA GLU A 78 -10.39 -17.53 -6.31
C GLU A 78 -10.25 -16.60 -5.10
N ARG A 79 -9.22 -16.80 -4.27
CA ARG A 79 -8.91 -15.90 -3.14
C ARG A 79 -8.48 -14.52 -3.59
N ILE A 80 -7.60 -14.42 -4.60
CA ILE A 80 -7.17 -13.13 -5.15
C ILE A 80 -8.38 -12.38 -5.72
N LEU A 81 -9.19 -13.04 -6.54
CA LEU A 81 -10.43 -12.48 -7.08
C LEU A 81 -11.40 -12.05 -5.98
N ARG A 82 -11.52 -12.81 -4.89
CA ARG A 82 -12.35 -12.40 -3.75
C ARG A 82 -11.93 -11.04 -3.18
N PHE A 83 -10.63 -10.79 -3.02
CA PHE A 83 -10.16 -9.49 -2.50
C PHE A 83 -10.28 -8.37 -3.52
N ILE A 84 -9.95 -8.65 -4.79
CA ILE A 84 -10.15 -7.69 -5.87
C ILE A 84 -11.63 -7.28 -5.94
N ASN A 85 -12.55 -8.25 -5.95
CA ASN A 85 -13.98 -7.99 -6.01
C ASN A 85 -14.51 -7.25 -4.76
N ALA A 86 -13.88 -7.47 -3.60
CA ALA A 86 -14.22 -6.77 -2.37
C ALA A 86 -13.78 -5.30 -2.38
N HIS A 87 -12.67 -4.95 -3.04
CA HIS A 87 -12.14 -3.58 -2.99
C HIS A 87 -12.31 -2.78 -4.28
N PHE A 88 -12.30 -3.42 -5.45
CA PHE A 88 -12.27 -2.78 -6.77
C PHE A 88 -13.44 -3.16 -7.67
N GLY A 89 -14.14 -4.25 -7.36
CA GLY A 89 -15.29 -4.73 -8.15
C GLY A 89 -14.95 -5.93 -9.03
N VAL A 90 -15.96 -6.44 -9.74
CA VAL A 90 -15.84 -7.68 -10.52
C VAL A 90 -15.00 -7.46 -11.77
N ILE A 91 -14.05 -8.35 -12.02
CA ILE A 91 -13.17 -8.33 -13.19
C ILE A 91 -13.14 -9.68 -13.91
N THR A 92 -12.83 -9.63 -15.21
CA THR A 92 -12.68 -10.81 -16.08
C THR A 92 -11.35 -10.82 -16.83
N GLU A 93 -10.78 -9.65 -17.13
CA GLU A 93 -9.58 -9.52 -17.95
C GLU A 93 -8.30 -9.85 -17.17
N PHE A 94 -7.38 -10.57 -17.81
CA PHE A 94 -6.13 -11.02 -17.18
C PHE A 94 -5.20 -9.86 -16.80
N ASP A 95 -5.01 -8.88 -17.68
CA ASP A 95 -4.15 -7.72 -17.37
C ASP A 95 -4.69 -6.90 -16.21
N THR A 96 -6.01 -6.71 -16.14
CA THR A 96 -6.70 -6.09 -15.01
C THR A 96 -6.51 -6.90 -13.74
N PHE A 97 -6.57 -8.23 -13.81
CA PHE A 97 -6.27 -9.11 -12.67
C PHE A 97 -4.83 -8.95 -12.18
N ILE A 98 -3.84 -8.87 -13.07
CA ILE A 98 -2.44 -8.64 -12.70
C ILE A 98 -2.24 -7.27 -12.04
N TYR A 99 -2.78 -6.20 -12.62
CA TYR A 99 -2.69 -4.86 -12.07
C TYR A 99 -3.37 -4.75 -10.69
N LEU A 100 -4.64 -5.17 -10.60
CA LEU A 100 -5.42 -5.03 -9.36
C LEU A 100 -4.97 -5.99 -8.27
N SER A 101 -4.42 -7.17 -8.58
CA SER A 101 -3.86 -8.05 -7.56
C SER A 101 -2.67 -7.40 -6.85
N GLN A 102 -1.79 -6.73 -7.61
CA GLN A 102 -0.66 -5.98 -7.05
C GLN A 102 -1.11 -4.75 -6.26
N LEU A 103 -2.03 -3.96 -6.82
CA LEU A 103 -2.55 -2.78 -6.12
C LEU A 103 -3.27 -3.19 -4.82
N ASN A 104 -4.13 -4.22 -4.88
CA ASN A 104 -4.79 -4.77 -3.70
C ASN A 104 -3.79 -5.19 -2.62
N GLN A 105 -2.73 -5.92 -3.00
CA GLN A 105 -1.67 -6.34 -2.06
C GLN A 105 -0.95 -5.14 -1.43
N ALA A 106 -0.71 -4.09 -2.21
CA ALA A 106 -0.05 -2.88 -1.74
C ALA A 106 -0.92 -2.10 -0.75
N GLU A 107 -2.19 -1.85 -1.09
CA GLU A 107 -3.17 -1.20 -0.20
C GLU A 107 -3.37 -1.96 1.11
N ALA A 108 -3.53 -3.29 1.00
CA ALA A 108 -3.66 -4.21 2.10
C ALA A 108 -2.53 -4.09 3.12
N THR A 109 -1.30 -4.14 2.60
CA THR A 109 -0.09 -4.13 3.44
C THR A 109 0.14 -2.74 4.01
N LYS A 110 -0.10 -1.69 3.22
CA LYS A 110 -0.08 -0.29 3.67
C LYS A 110 -1.01 -0.10 4.85
N PHE A 111 -2.29 -0.47 4.73
CA PHE A 111 -3.27 -0.34 5.80
C PHE A 111 -2.78 -0.99 7.11
N GLY A 112 -2.29 -2.23 7.02
CA GLY A 112 -1.75 -2.93 8.19
C GLY A 112 -0.53 -2.24 8.78
N VAL A 113 0.49 -1.96 7.97
CA VAL A 113 1.75 -1.37 8.44
C VAL A 113 1.52 0.01 9.06
N GLU A 114 0.74 0.87 8.41
CA GLU A 114 0.43 2.21 8.93
C GLU A 114 -0.29 2.12 10.28
N HIS A 115 -1.27 1.22 10.40
CA HIS A 115 -1.98 0.97 11.66
C HIS A 115 -1.02 0.55 12.78
N TRP A 116 -0.13 -0.40 12.52
CA TRP A 116 0.83 -0.89 13.51
C TRP A 116 1.86 0.17 13.89
N ARG A 117 2.35 0.95 12.92
CA ARG A 117 3.28 2.07 13.19
C ARG A 117 2.60 3.16 14.02
N ALA A 118 1.35 3.50 13.74
CA ALA A 118 0.60 4.49 14.51
C ALA A 118 0.38 4.08 15.98
N ARG A 119 0.47 2.78 16.27
CA ARG A 119 0.38 2.21 17.63
C ARG A 119 1.72 2.07 18.33
N LYS A 120 2.77 2.74 17.84
CA LYS A 120 4.14 2.80 18.37
C LYS A 120 4.32 2.30 19.80
N TYR A 121 5.29 1.40 19.99
CA TYR A 121 5.62 0.71 21.24
C TYR A 121 4.53 -0.22 21.82
N LYS A 122 3.24 -0.06 21.46
CA LYS A 122 2.26 -1.15 21.60
C LYS A 122 2.46 -2.20 20.51
N THR A 123 2.90 -1.76 19.34
CA THR A 123 3.47 -2.62 18.29
C THR A 123 4.82 -2.04 17.90
N ALA A 124 5.89 -2.78 18.20
CA ALA A 124 7.27 -2.28 18.08
C ALA A 124 7.98 -2.72 16.77
N GLY A 125 7.27 -3.42 15.89
CA GLY A 125 7.82 -3.85 14.62
C GLY A 125 6.76 -4.43 13.71
N THR A 126 7.01 -4.36 12.40
CA THR A 126 6.22 -5.06 11.39
C THR A 126 7.15 -5.64 10.35
N LEU A 127 6.89 -6.88 9.96
CA LEU A 127 7.57 -7.56 8.87
C LEU A 127 6.48 -8.17 7.99
N TYR A 128 6.30 -7.65 6.79
CA TYR A 128 5.34 -8.24 5.87
C TYR A 128 5.93 -9.50 5.22
N TRP A 129 5.07 -10.49 5.02
CA TRP A 129 5.39 -11.67 4.23
C TRP A 129 4.96 -11.41 2.78
N GLN A 130 5.84 -11.41 1.76
CA GLN A 130 7.29 -11.69 1.77
C GLN A 130 8.04 -10.70 0.86
N TYR A 131 9.37 -10.68 0.91
CA TYR A 131 10.17 -9.78 0.06
C TYR A 131 10.32 -10.30 -1.38
N ASN A 132 10.88 -11.49 -1.58
CA ASN A 132 11.30 -11.99 -2.90
C ASN A 132 10.63 -13.32 -3.29
N ASP A 133 10.79 -13.74 -4.54
CA ASP A 133 10.41 -15.07 -5.03
C ASP A 133 11.59 -15.98 -5.34
N SER A 134 11.34 -17.29 -5.28
CA SER A 134 12.29 -18.34 -5.66
C SER A 134 12.10 -18.87 -7.09
N TRP A 135 11.01 -18.50 -7.78
CA TRP A 135 10.69 -18.85 -9.17
C TRP A 135 9.52 -17.97 -9.70
N PRO A 136 9.22 -17.95 -11.01
CA PRO A 136 8.07 -17.21 -11.55
C PRO A 136 6.76 -17.79 -10.99
N VAL A 137 6.10 -17.08 -10.08
CA VAL A 137 4.95 -17.61 -9.32
C VAL A 137 4.03 -16.47 -8.86
N PHE A 138 2.75 -16.77 -8.63
CA PHE A 138 1.87 -15.93 -7.84
C PHE A 138 2.18 -16.14 -6.35
N SER A 139 2.66 -15.10 -5.68
CA SER A 139 3.05 -15.09 -4.27
C SER A 139 2.83 -13.71 -3.63
N TRP A 140 3.20 -13.58 -2.36
CA TRP A 140 3.22 -12.30 -1.65
C TRP A 140 4.48 -11.46 -1.82
N SER A 141 5.38 -11.82 -2.73
CA SER A 141 6.62 -11.05 -2.87
C SER A 141 6.33 -9.60 -3.24
N SER A 142 7.15 -8.67 -2.74
CA SER A 142 7.19 -7.30 -3.24
C SER A 142 8.12 -7.18 -4.45
N VAL A 143 9.05 -8.12 -4.62
CA VAL A 143 9.97 -8.25 -5.75
C VAL A 143 9.86 -9.66 -6.33
N ASP A 144 9.58 -9.76 -7.63
CA ASP A 144 9.43 -11.07 -8.25
C ASP A 144 10.78 -11.80 -8.51
N TYR A 145 10.70 -13.00 -9.07
CA TYR A 145 11.88 -13.84 -9.34
C TYR A 145 12.91 -13.19 -10.26
N PHE A 146 12.46 -12.40 -11.24
CA PHE A 146 13.32 -11.67 -12.17
C PHE A 146 13.84 -10.36 -11.57
N LYS A 147 13.63 -10.14 -10.26
CA LYS A 147 14.02 -8.94 -9.50
C LYS A 147 13.23 -7.70 -9.91
N ARG A 148 12.03 -7.89 -10.49
CA ARG A 148 11.17 -6.78 -10.92
C ARG A 148 10.33 -6.30 -9.73
N PRO A 149 10.34 -5.00 -9.41
CA PRO A 149 9.52 -4.43 -8.35
C PRO A 149 8.02 -4.53 -8.67
N LYS A 150 7.22 -5.02 -7.72
CA LYS A 150 5.74 -4.95 -7.75
C LYS A 150 5.22 -3.69 -7.08
N ALA A 151 3.92 -3.42 -7.15
CA ALA A 151 3.28 -2.31 -6.42
C ALA A 151 3.69 -2.25 -4.94
N LEU A 152 3.73 -3.40 -4.26
CA LEU A 152 4.11 -3.49 -2.85
C LEU A 152 5.53 -2.97 -2.58
N TYR A 153 6.48 -3.12 -3.51
CA TYR A 153 7.84 -2.58 -3.35
C TYR A 153 7.84 -1.05 -3.27
N TYR A 154 7.12 -0.40 -4.18
CA TYR A 154 7.01 1.06 -4.20
C TYR A 154 6.24 1.59 -2.97
N TYR A 155 5.18 0.89 -2.56
CA TYR A 155 4.46 1.21 -1.33
C TYR A 155 5.32 1.01 -0.07
N THR A 156 6.21 0.01 -0.05
CA THR A 156 7.11 -0.26 1.07
C THR A 156 7.95 0.97 1.40
N LYS A 157 8.49 1.65 0.39
CA LYS A 157 9.26 2.89 0.57
C LYS A 157 8.44 4.00 1.25
N LYS A 158 7.12 4.05 0.99
CA LYS A 158 6.21 5.07 1.54
C LYS A 158 5.79 4.73 2.97
N PHE A 159 5.22 3.55 3.19
CA PHE A 159 4.70 3.18 4.51
C PHE A 159 5.80 2.83 5.53
N TYR A 160 7.06 2.68 5.11
CA TYR A 160 8.24 2.61 6.01
C TYR A 160 9.11 3.87 5.96
N ALA A 161 8.64 4.98 5.38
CA ALA A 161 9.36 6.23 5.44
C ALA A 161 9.56 6.67 6.90
N ASN A 162 10.75 7.23 7.20
CA ASN A 162 11.13 7.67 8.55
C ASN A 162 10.16 8.71 9.12
N ILE A 163 9.57 9.53 8.25
CA ILE A 163 8.42 10.37 8.58
C ILE A 163 7.23 9.86 7.78
N LEU A 164 6.13 9.55 8.45
CA LEU A 164 4.91 9.05 7.84
C LEU A 164 3.72 9.95 8.21
N PRO A 165 3.16 10.70 7.25
CA PRO A 165 1.84 11.29 7.38
C PRO A 165 0.78 10.20 7.46
N PHE A 166 -0.17 10.33 8.38
CA PHE A 166 -1.21 9.33 8.58
C PHE A 166 -2.53 10.01 8.96
N VAL A 167 -3.63 9.56 8.37
CA VAL A 167 -4.98 10.01 8.73
C VAL A 167 -5.79 8.78 9.08
N ASP A 168 -6.40 8.79 10.27
CA ASP A 168 -7.29 7.73 10.73
C ASP A 168 -8.70 8.27 10.95
N TYR A 169 -9.71 7.53 10.51
CA TYR A 169 -11.10 7.90 10.73
C TYR A 169 -11.69 7.12 11.89
N LYS A 170 -11.94 7.81 13.00
CA LYS A 170 -12.60 7.25 14.18
C LYS A 170 -14.11 7.27 13.98
N LEU A 171 -14.66 6.19 13.43
CA LEU A 171 -16.09 6.06 13.14
C LEU A 171 -16.99 6.35 14.36
N SER A 172 -16.60 5.91 15.56
CA SER A 172 -17.35 6.14 16.80
C SER A 172 -17.44 7.60 17.20
N GLU A 173 -16.43 8.40 16.84
CA GLU A 173 -16.30 9.82 17.19
C GLU A 173 -16.67 10.74 16.03
N GLN A 174 -16.90 10.16 14.84
CA GLN A 174 -17.06 10.87 13.58
C GLN A 174 -15.98 11.95 13.39
N ALA A 175 -14.74 11.55 13.61
CA ALA A 175 -13.59 12.45 13.58
C ALA A 175 -12.40 11.84 12.82
N LEU A 176 -11.65 12.72 12.15
CA LEU A 176 -10.38 12.41 11.50
C LEU A 176 -9.24 12.81 12.42
N GLU A 177 -8.42 11.84 12.80
CA GLU A 177 -7.17 12.08 13.50
C GLU A 177 -6.05 12.28 12.48
N VAL A 178 -5.47 13.47 12.46
CA VAL A 178 -4.35 13.85 11.60
C VAL A 178 -3.08 13.58 12.40
N MET A 179 -2.25 12.66 11.95
CA MET A 179 -1.07 12.20 12.68
C MET A 179 0.18 12.26 11.82
N VAL A 180 1.33 12.40 12.49
CA VAL A 180 2.66 12.27 11.88
C VAL A 180 3.49 11.35 12.77
N ILE A 181 4.03 10.30 12.16
CA ILE A 181 4.97 9.38 12.82
C ILE A 181 6.39 9.85 12.49
N ASN A 182 7.23 9.97 13.51
CA ASN A 182 8.66 10.27 13.38
C ASN A 182 9.47 9.10 13.95
N ASP A 183 10.08 8.29 13.10
CA ASP A 183 10.98 7.20 13.51
C ASP A 183 12.44 7.65 13.61
N ILE A 184 12.73 8.92 13.35
CA ILE A 184 14.08 9.48 13.51
C ILE A 184 14.36 9.70 14.99
N HIS A 185 15.58 9.38 15.43
CA HIS A 185 16.01 9.56 16.83
C HIS A 185 16.32 11.02 17.20
N GLU A 186 15.70 11.97 16.51
CA GLU A 186 15.80 13.41 16.71
C GLU A 186 14.41 14.03 16.59
N GLU A 187 14.19 15.11 17.35
CA GLU A 187 13.02 15.97 17.15
C GLU A 187 13.12 16.63 15.78
N LYS A 188 11.98 16.75 15.09
CA LYS A 188 11.90 17.44 13.79
C LYS A 188 10.86 18.55 13.85
N ILE A 189 11.10 19.59 13.06
CA ILE A 189 10.12 20.63 12.77
C ILE A 189 9.55 20.36 11.38
N VAL A 190 8.24 20.27 11.26
CA VAL A 190 7.56 19.93 10.01
C VAL A 190 6.45 20.93 9.67
N GLU A 191 6.17 21.03 8.37
CA GLU A 191 4.95 21.64 7.85
C GLU A 191 4.00 20.53 7.39
N VAL A 192 2.73 20.62 7.77
CA VAL A 192 1.69 19.66 7.37
C VAL A 192 0.65 20.40 6.53
N LEU A 193 0.37 19.89 5.34
CA LEU A 193 -0.73 20.33 4.50
C LEU A 193 -1.75 19.20 4.40
N LEU A 194 -2.98 19.48 4.83
CA LEU A 194 -4.12 18.59 4.66
C LEU A 194 -5.05 19.17 3.61
N GLU A 195 -5.35 18.41 2.58
CA GLU A 195 -6.29 18.78 1.51
C GLU A 195 -7.43 17.77 1.46
N ILE A 196 -8.64 18.26 1.18
CA ILE A 196 -9.82 17.45 0.94
C ILE A 196 -10.30 17.76 -0.48
N TRP A 197 -10.34 16.74 -1.31
CA TRP A 197 -10.75 16.79 -2.70
C TRP A 197 -12.03 15.99 -2.89
N ASN A 198 -12.89 16.41 -3.81
CA ASN A 198 -13.87 15.50 -4.37
C ASN A 198 -13.24 14.68 -5.50
N ILE A 199 -13.89 13.58 -5.87
CA ILE A 199 -13.45 12.74 -7.00
C ILE A 199 -13.58 13.41 -8.37
N THR A 200 -14.23 14.58 -8.46
CA THR A 200 -14.34 15.34 -9.72
C THR A 200 -13.14 16.28 -9.95
N GLY A 201 -12.26 16.45 -8.96
CA GLY A 201 -11.04 17.27 -9.05
C GLY A 201 -11.12 18.65 -8.41
N GLU A 202 -12.21 18.98 -7.71
CA GLU A 202 -12.36 20.22 -6.94
C GLU A 202 -11.79 20.06 -5.54
N LYS A 203 -10.99 21.04 -5.11
CA LYS A 203 -10.53 21.13 -3.73
C LYS A 203 -11.66 21.69 -2.87
N ILE A 204 -12.23 20.87 -2.00
CA ILE A 204 -13.34 21.24 -1.12
C ILE A 204 -12.82 22.02 0.10
N TRP A 205 -11.65 21.63 0.62
CA TRP A 205 -11.11 22.21 1.84
C TRP A 205 -9.60 22.00 1.93
N GLU A 206 -8.91 22.88 2.65
CA GLU A 206 -7.51 22.70 3.02
C GLU A 206 -7.20 23.32 4.38
N LYS A 207 -6.15 22.81 5.03
CA LYS A 207 -5.57 23.41 6.22
C LYS A 207 -4.08 23.15 6.28
N LYS A 208 -3.33 24.20 6.58
CA LYS A 208 -1.89 24.19 6.72
C LYS A 208 -1.50 24.36 8.18
N TYR A 209 -0.58 23.54 8.66
CA TYR A 209 0.02 23.61 9.99
C TYR A 209 1.51 23.88 9.80
N GLU A 210 2.00 24.97 10.38
CA GLU A 210 3.37 25.41 10.18
C GLU A 210 4.19 25.24 11.47
N LYS A 211 5.46 24.86 11.31
CA LYS A 211 6.45 24.76 12.40
C LYS A 211 6.01 23.82 13.54
N ILE A 212 5.41 22.69 13.19
CA ILE A 212 5.00 21.68 14.15
C ILE A 212 6.22 20.88 14.62
N GLN A 213 6.45 20.85 15.93
CA GLN A 213 7.48 20.02 16.54
C GLN A 213 6.94 18.60 16.75
N ILE A 214 7.60 17.62 16.13
CA ILE A 214 7.32 16.20 16.32
C ILE A 214 8.49 15.56 17.09
N PRO A 215 8.25 14.97 18.28
CA PRO A 215 9.31 14.38 19.07
C PRO A 215 10.01 13.23 18.33
N ARG A 216 11.23 12.91 18.76
CA ARG A 216 11.98 11.74 18.27
C ARG A 216 11.21 10.44 18.56
N ASP A 217 11.25 9.51 17.62
CA ASP A 217 10.74 8.14 17.77
C ASP A 217 9.28 8.08 18.31
N PHE A 218 8.41 8.99 17.85
CA PHE A 218 7.07 9.22 18.42
C PHE A 218 5.97 9.35 17.36
N VAL A 219 4.72 9.17 17.78
CA VAL A 219 3.52 9.42 16.97
C VAL A 219 2.82 10.66 17.49
N SER A 220 2.86 11.74 16.73
CA SER A 220 2.22 13.01 17.09
C SER A 220 0.86 13.14 16.44
N THR A 221 -0.19 13.36 17.25
CA THR A 221 -1.48 13.86 16.75
C THR A 221 -1.36 15.36 16.52
N ILE A 222 -1.54 15.79 15.27
CA ILE A 222 -1.47 17.18 14.85
C ILE A 222 -2.81 17.88 15.02
N ASP A 223 -3.90 17.19 14.65
CA ASP A 223 -5.25 17.71 14.80
C ASP A 223 -6.28 16.58 14.88
N ILE A 224 -7.46 16.91 15.40
CA ILE A 224 -8.65 16.06 15.41
C ILE A 224 -9.80 16.87 14.81
N LEU A 225 -10.22 16.50 13.60
CA LEU A 225 -11.23 17.23 12.83
C LEU A 225 -12.55 16.46 12.85
N LYS A 226 -13.62 17.07 13.37
CA LYS A 226 -14.95 16.45 13.33
C LYS A 226 -15.54 16.56 11.92
N ILE A 227 -16.12 15.47 11.44
CA ILE A 227 -16.72 15.41 10.08
C ILE A 227 -17.80 16.46 9.90
N GLN A 228 -18.62 16.71 10.92
CA GLN A 228 -19.67 17.74 10.90
C GLN A 228 -19.16 19.17 10.65
N ASP A 229 -17.90 19.45 10.96
CA ASP A 229 -17.28 20.77 10.81
C ASP A 229 -16.53 20.89 9.47
N LEU A 230 -16.49 19.81 8.69
CA LEU A 230 -15.86 19.76 7.37
C LEU A 230 -16.93 19.79 6.27
N PRO A 231 -16.67 20.42 5.11
CA PRO A 231 -17.60 20.47 3.98
C PRO A 231 -17.70 19.13 3.22
N ILE A 232 -17.74 18.00 3.93
CA ILE A 232 -17.82 16.65 3.35
C ILE A 232 -19.30 16.25 3.25
N ASN A 233 -19.89 16.48 2.08
CA ASN A 233 -21.29 16.10 1.83
C ASN A 233 -21.45 14.60 1.49
N THR A 234 -20.43 14.01 0.88
CA THR A 234 -20.45 12.61 0.42
C THR A 234 -19.10 11.97 0.70
N PRO A 235 -18.92 11.34 1.88
CA PRO A 235 -17.65 10.75 2.29
C PRO A 235 -17.08 9.77 1.26
N SER A 236 -17.93 8.93 0.65
CA SER A 236 -17.53 7.96 -0.38
C SER A 236 -16.88 8.59 -1.62
N ASN A 237 -17.17 9.86 -1.92
CA ASN A 237 -16.64 10.58 -3.07
C ASN A 237 -15.59 11.63 -2.66
N THR A 238 -14.98 11.45 -1.49
CA THR A 238 -14.02 12.39 -0.90
C THR A 238 -12.66 11.72 -0.72
N VAL A 239 -11.61 12.44 -1.12
CA VAL A 239 -10.21 12.04 -0.98
C VAL A 239 -9.53 12.99 0.00
N ILE A 240 -8.98 12.44 1.06
CA ILE A 240 -8.16 13.22 2.00
C ILE A 240 -6.71 12.98 1.63
N TYR A 241 -5.98 14.05 1.34
CA TYR A 241 -4.57 13.98 0.97
C TYR A 241 -3.75 14.77 2.00
N ILE A 242 -2.72 14.15 2.54
CA ILE A 242 -1.86 14.74 3.56
C ILE A 242 -0.42 14.77 3.06
N ILE A 243 0.23 15.92 3.23
CA ILE A 243 1.62 16.16 2.86
C ILE A 243 2.34 16.66 4.11
N VAL A 244 3.51 16.09 4.39
CA VAL A 244 4.44 16.56 5.42
C VAL A 244 5.75 16.94 4.75
N GLU A 245 6.20 18.16 4.96
CA GLU A 245 7.48 18.67 4.50
C GLU A 245 8.40 18.94 5.70
N SER A 246 9.66 18.54 5.56
CA SER A 246 10.71 18.68 6.57
C SER A 246 12.08 18.82 5.91
N ASN A 247 13.13 18.99 6.71
CA ASN A 247 14.51 18.91 6.22
C ASN A 247 14.91 17.51 5.70
N GLU A 248 14.14 16.47 6.01
CA GLU A 248 14.36 15.09 5.52
C GLU A 248 13.70 14.84 4.16
N GLY A 249 12.88 15.79 3.69
CA GLY A 249 12.16 15.73 2.42
C GLY A 249 10.65 15.88 2.58
N LYS A 250 9.94 15.45 1.53
CA LYS A 250 8.49 15.54 1.38
C LYS A 250 7.90 14.14 1.41
N PHE A 251 6.92 13.94 2.29
CA PHE A 251 6.23 12.69 2.50
C PHE A 251 4.74 12.92 2.29
N ASP A 252 4.08 12.00 1.60
CA ASP A 252 2.65 12.11 1.31
C ASP A 252 1.91 10.83 1.62
N ASN A 253 0.63 10.97 1.93
CA ASN A 253 -0.29 9.87 2.12
C ASN A 253 -1.71 10.31 1.77
N TYR A 254 -2.62 9.34 1.65
CA TYR A 254 -4.02 9.61 1.43
C TYR A 254 -4.91 8.68 2.25
N PHE A 255 -6.15 9.12 2.45
CA PHE A 255 -7.21 8.38 3.10
C PHE A 255 -8.49 8.46 2.25
N LEU A 256 -9.22 7.34 2.22
CA LEU A 256 -10.52 7.18 1.60
C LEU A 256 -11.49 6.61 2.63
N PHE A 257 -12.73 7.07 2.61
CA PHE A 257 -13.77 6.59 3.54
C PHE A 257 -14.29 5.19 3.17
N ASP A 258 -14.22 4.84 1.89
CA ASP A 258 -14.81 3.63 1.33
C ASP A 258 -13.83 2.90 0.39
N ASN A 259 -14.19 1.69 -0.01
CA ASN A 259 -13.43 0.89 -0.97
C ASN A 259 -13.60 1.45 -2.39
N PHE A 260 -12.58 1.29 -3.24
CA PHE A 260 -12.60 1.78 -4.63
C PHE A 260 -13.83 1.36 -5.45
N ARG A 261 -14.41 0.19 -5.20
CA ARG A 261 -15.65 -0.30 -5.84
C ARG A 261 -16.89 0.55 -5.56
N ASP A 262 -16.90 1.26 -4.43
CA ASP A 262 -18.04 2.06 -3.96
C ASP A 262 -17.81 3.57 -4.23
N ILE A 263 -16.62 3.92 -4.70
CA ILE A 263 -16.24 5.28 -5.10
C ILE A 263 -16.54 5.47 -6.59
N GLN A 264 -17.19 6.56 -6.96
CA GLN A 264 -17.44 6.89 -8.36
C GLN A 264 -16.22 7.56 -9.01
N LEU A 265 -15.13 6.82 -9.17
CA LEU A 265 -13.94 7.33 -9.84
C LEU A 265 -14.24 7.69 -11.30
N SER A 266 -13.71 8.83 -11.74
CA SER A 266 -13.77 9.30 -13.12
C SER A 266 -12.37 9.31 -13.73
N ASP A 267 -12.27 9.42 -15.06
CA ASP A 267 -10.98 9.55 -15.73
C ASP A 267 -10.19 10.71 -15.09
N PRO A 268 -8.99 10.46 -14.53
CA PRO A 268 -8.21 11.49 -13.87
C PRO A 268 -7.65 12.56 -14.82
N GLU A 269 -7.77 12.36 -16.14
CA GLU A 269 -7.12 13.17 -17.17
C GLU A 269 -5.62 13.31 -16.89
N LEU A 270 -4.97 12.16 -16.68
CA LEU A 270 -3.54 12.08 -16.41
C LEU A 270 -2.75 12.60 -17.62
N SER A 271 -1.76 13.42 -17.35
CA SER A 271 -0.83 13.96 -18.35
C SER A 271 0.60 13.88 -17.83
N TYR A 272 1.56 13.84 -18.73
CA TYR A 272 2.96 13.90 -18.36
C TYR A 272 3.78 14.75 -19.32
N THR A 273 4.90 15.26 -18.83
CA THR A 273 5.93 15.94 -19.61
C THR A 273 7.27 15.27 -19.38
N ARG A 274 8.18 15.36 -20.35
CA ARG A 274 9.53 14.81 -20.24
C ARG A 274 10.53 15.91 -19.89
N ASP A 275 11.35 15.67 -18.88
CA ASP A 275 12.45 16.55 -18.45
C ASP A 275 13.74 15.72 -18.34
N GLY A 276 14.51 15.70 -19.44
CA GLY A 276 15.68 14.84 -19.62
C GLY A 276 15.32 13.36 -19.52
N ASN A 277 15.84 12.71 -18.47
CA ASN A 277 15.58 11.30 -18.13
C ASN A 277 14.38 11.11 -17.19
N ASN A 278 13.62 12.17 -16.91
CA ASN A 278 12.53 12.12 -15.94
C ASN A 278 11.19 12.35 -16.64
N LEU A 279 10.15 11.76 -16.07
CA LEU A 279 8.76 11.99 -16.44
C LEU A 279 8.06 12.74 -15.30
N ILE A 280 7.38 13.83 -15.62
CA ILE A 280 6.65 14.65 -14.64
C ILE A 280 5.15 14.51 -14.91
N PHE A 281 4.46 13.78 -14.04
CA PHE A 281 3.03 13.49 -14.12
C PHE A 281 2.19 14.52 -13.36
N ARG A 282 1.00 14.78 -13.90
CA ARG A 282 -0.06 15.63 -13.34
C ARG A 282 -1.42 15.04 -13.66
N CYS A 283 -2.43 15.34 -12.85
CA CYS A 283 -3.81 14.97 -13.11
C CYS A 283 -4.75 16.16 -12.92
N LYS A 284 -5.96 16.08 -13.48
CA LYS A 284 -7.03 17.05 -13.18
C LYS A 284 -8.00 16.53 -12.12
N ARG A 285 -8.05 15.22 -11.89
CA ARG A 285 -8.82 14.59 -10.80
C ARG A 285 -7.96 13.57 -10.06
N PRO A 286 -8.29 13.21 -8.81
CA PRO A 286 -7.52 12.23 -8.05
C PRO A 286 -7.28 10.93 -8.85
N ALA A 287 -6.02 10.52 -8.94
CA ALA A 287 -5.58 9.32 -9.63
C ALA A 287 -4.89 8.40 -8.62
N PHE A 288 -5.28 7.12 -8.58
CA PHE A 288 -4.76 6.14 -7.63
C PHE A 288 -4.05 5.01 -8.38
N GLY A 289 -2.97 4.50 -7.80
CA GLY A 289 -2.23 3.37 -8.36
C GLY A 289 -1.64 3.63 -9.75
N VAL A 290 -1.29 4.89 -10.08
CA VAL A 290 -0.76 5.27 -11.41
C VAL A 290 0.43 4.36 -11.76
N PHE A 291 0.21 3.47 -12.72
CA PHE A 291 1.17 2.46 -13.15
C PHE A 291 1.78 2.84 -14.49
N ILE A 292 3.11 2.91 -14.50
CA ILE A 292 3.92 3.20 -15.68
C ILE A 292 4.54 1.89 -16.16
N ASP A 293 4.24 1.53 -17.41
CA ASP A 293 4.86 0.43 -18.13
C ASP A 293 5.62 0.99 -19.33
N LEU A 294 6.93 0.73 -19.37
CA LEU A 294 7.82 1.13 -20.47
C LEU A 294 8.18 -0.06 -21.38
N GLY A 295 7.60 -1.24 -21.16
CA GLY A 295 7.82 -2.47 -21.93
C GLY A 295 9.17 -3.18 -21.69
N GLU A 296 10.24 -2.44 -21.39
CA GLU A 296 11.55 -2.98 -21.02
C GLU A 296 11.72 -3.08 -19.48
N GLU A 297 12.73 -3.82 -19.01
CA GLU A 297 13.04 -3.98 -17.57
C GLU A 297 13.66 -2.71 -16.96
N PHE A 298 12.92 -1.60 -16.98
CA PHE A 298 13.27 -0.36 -16.30
C PHE A 298 12.79 -0.40 -14.85
N ILE A 299 13.73 -0.17 -13.93
CA ILE A 299 13.40 0.10 -12.52
C ILE A 299 13.20 1.60 -12.37
N LEU A 300 11.94 2.00 -12.14
CA LEU A 300 11.56 3.40 -11.96
C LEU A 300 11.89 3.90 -10.55
N SER A 301 12.08 5.20 -10.40
CA SER A 301 12.33 5.82 -9.08
C SER A 301 11.09 5.78 -8.16
N ASP A 302 9.90 5.77 -8.75
CA ASP A 302 8.60 5.51 -8.13
C ASP A 302 7.61 4.95 -9.17
N ASN A 303 6.61 4.19 -8.72
CA ASN A 303 5.52 3.65 -9.55
C ASN A 303 4.32 3.35 -8.64
N PHE A 304 3.15 3.07 -9.21
CA PHE A 304 1.89 2.85 -8.46
C PHE A 304 1.60 3.99 -7.46
N PHE A 305 1.81 5.25 -7.85
CA PHE A 305 1.62 6.38 -6.95
C PHE A 305 0.23 6.99 -7.06
N THR A 306 -0.16 7.71 -6.01
CA THR A 306 -1.37 8.53 -5.99
C THR A 306 -1.01 9.96 -6.40
N LEU A 307 -1.91 10.61 -7.15
CA LEU A 307 -1.82 12.00 -7.54
C LEU A 307 -3.14 12.71 -7.24
N VAL A 308 -3.04 13.90 -6.67
CA VAL A 308 -4.14 14.87 -6.60
C VAL A 308 -3.76 16.12 -7.41
N PRO A 309 -4.73 16.97 -7.82
CA PRO A 309 -4.45 18.05 -8.78
C PRO A 309 -3.42 19.09 -8.34
N SER A 310 -3.20 19.27 -7.04
CA SER A 310 -2.17 20.15 -6.46
C SER A 310 -0.74 19.61 -6.59
N VAL A 311 -0.58 18.30 -6.86
CA VAL A 311 0.71 17.61 -6.83
C VAL A 311 1.15 17.24 -8.23
N SER A 312 2.47 17.38 -8.48
CA SER A 312 3.13 16.72 -9.61
C SER A 312 4.08 15.67 -9.11
N LYS A 313 4.16 14.53 -9.81
CA LYS A 313 5.09 13.45 -9.49
C LYS A 313 6.18 13.37 -10.54
N ARG A 314 7.44 13.52 -10.10
CA ARG A 314 8.62 13.24 -10.91
C ARG A 314 9.01 11.79 -10.71
N VAL A 315 9.17 11.05 -11.81
CA VAL A 315 9.64 9.66 -11.88
C VAL A 315 10.90 9.60 -12.72
#